data_AF-A0A183STH9-F1
#
_entry.id   AF-A0A183STH9-F1
#
_cell.length_a   1.000
_cell.length_b   1.000
_cell.length_c   1.000
_cell.angle_alpha   90.00
_cell.angle_beta   90.00
_cell.angle_gamma   90.00
#
_symmetry.space_group_name_H-M   'P 1'
#
loop_
_entity.id
_entity.type
_entity.pdbx_description
1 polymer ?
#
loop_
_entity_poly.entity_id
_entity_poly.type
_entity_poly.pdbx_seq_one_letter_code
_entity_poly.pdbx_strand_id
1 'polypeptide(L)'
;MDLRTDATKAAFFRCRCLVKQQPREMKDAWMVRKVEEIKGYADRNEMKNFFEAIYGPYIEGNAALLSPDGTTLLREESQILKRWAEHFRSVH
;
A
#
# COMPACT_ATOMS: atom_id res chain seq x y z
N MET A 1 -35.25 -1.59 40.71
CA MET A 1 -34.00 -1.96 40.03
C MET A 1 -32.89 -1.93 41.06
N ASP A 2 -32.02 -2.94 41.08
CA ASP A 2 -30.98 -3.09 42.11
C ASP A 2 -29.65 -2.47 41.66
N LEU A 3 -29.11 -1.58 42.49
CA LEU A 3 -27.90 -0.79 42.24
C LEU A 3 -26.68 -1.67 41.94
N ARG A 4 -26.63 -2.87 42.52
CA ARG A 4 -25.55 -3.85 42.30
C ARG A 4 -25.54 -4.43 40.88
N THR A 5 -26.72 -4.67 40.31
CA THR A 5 -26.84 -5.18 38.93
C THR A 5 -26.45 -4.11 37.91
N ASP A 6 -26.79 -2.85 38.16
CA ASP A 6 -26.45 -1.73 37.27
C ASP A 6 -24.95 -1.43 37.28
N ALA A 7 -24.28 -1.49 38.44
CA ALA A 7 -22.83 -1.35 38.54
C ALA A 7 -22.10 -2.45 37.75
N THR A 8 -22.57 -3.69 37.84
CA THR A 8 -21.97 -4.83 37.13
C THR A 8 -22.14 -4.71 35.62
N LYS A 9 -23.34 -4.32 35.17
CA LYS A 9 -23.59 -4.02 33.75
C LYS A 9 -22.69 -2.90 33.24
N ALA A 10 -22.57 -1.80 34.00
CA ALA A 10 -21.70 -0.69 33.64
C ALA A 10 -20.23 -1.09 33.53
N ALA A 11 -19.73 -1.91 34.47
CA ALA A 11 -18.38 -2.46 34.42
C ALA A 11 -18.17 -3.34 33.18
N PHE A 12 -19.14 -4.20 32.85
CA PHE A 12 -19.08 -5.04 31.65
C PHE A 12 -19.01 -4.22 30.36
N PHE A 13 -19.87 -3.19 30.20
CA PHE A 13 -19.84 -2.33 29.03
C PHE A 13 -18.51 -1.58 28.90
N ARG A 14 -17.94 -1.08 30.01
CA ARG A 14 -16.62 -0.43 30.01
C ARG A 14 -15.52 -1.36 29.54
N CYS A 15 -15.46 -2.59 30.09
CA CYS A 15 -14.48 -3.59 29.64
C CYS A 15 -14.61 -3.88 28.14
N ARG A 16 -15.85 -4.03 27.65
CA ARG A 16 -16.12 -4.26 26.22
C ARG A 16 -15.68 -3.08 25.34
N CYS A 17 -15.85 -1.83 25.80
CA CYS A 17 -15.37 -0.65 25.09
C CYS A 17 -13.84 -0.64 25.01
N LEU A 18 -13.14 -0.89 26.12
CA LEU A 18 -11.68 -0.90 26.17
C LEU A 18 -11.08 -1.96 25.25
N VAL A 19 -11.63 -3.18 25.28
CA VAL A 19 -11.20 -4.29 24.41
C VAL A 19 -11.39 -3.96 22.92
N LYS A 20 -12.38 -3.13 22.58
CA LYS A 20 -12.61 -2.70 21.19
C LYS A 20 -11.78 -1.47 20.81
N GLN A 21 -11.51 -0.60 21.76
CA GLN A 21 -10.84 0.68 21.54
C GLN A 21 -9.34 0.49 21.33
N GLN A 22 -8.69 -0.30 22.17
CA GLN A 22 -7.23 -0.46 22.11
C GLN A 22 -6.74 -1.00 20.74
N PRO A 23 -7.38 -2.03 20.13
CA PRO A 23 -6.98 -2.46 18.78
C PRO A 23 -7.30 -1.42 17.71
N ARG A 24 -8.31 -0.57 17.91
CA ARG A 24 -8.67 0.48 16.96
C ARG A 24 -7.62 1.59 16.97
N GLU A 25 -7.26 2.09 18.15
CA GLU A 25 -6.22 3.10 18.31
C GLU A 25 -4.88 2.62 17.75
N MET A 26 -4.53 1.34 17.97
CA MET A 26 -3.29 0.79 17.44
C MET A 26 -3.30 0.70 15.91
N LYS A 27 -4.43 0.33 15.31
CA LYS A 27 -4.60 0.34 13.84
C LYS A 27 -4.54 1.75 13.29
N ASP A 28 -5.22 2.70 13.92
CA ASP A 28 -5.24 4.09 13.48
C ASP A 28 -3.83 4.70 13.54
N ALA A 29 -3.09 4.48 14.63
CA ALA A 29 -1.71 4.90 14.77
C ALA A 29 -0.78 4.26 13.72
N TRP A 30 -0.97 2.97 13.43
CA TRP A 30 -0.23 2.29 12.37
C TRP A 30 -0.55 2.86 10.98
N MET A 31 -1.83 3.15 10.68
CA MET A 31 -2.26 3.76 9.42
C MET A 31 -1.66 5.15 9.23
N VAL A 32 -1.70 6.00 10.27
CA VAL A 32 -1.10 7.34 10.22
C VAL A 32 0.39 7.25 9.89
N ARG A 33 1.12 6.38 10.60
CA ARG A 33 2.54 6.15 10.33
C ARG A 33 2.80 5.66 8.91
N LYS A 34 1.95 4.77 8.37
CA LYS A 34 2.12 4.25 7.00
C LYS A 34 1.90 5.33 5.95
N VAL A 35 0.92 6.21 6.17
CA VAL A 35 0.68 7.37 5.28
C VAL A 35 1.86 8.33 5.32
N GLU A 36 2.39 8.63 6.49
CA GLU A 36 3.59 9.48 6.64
C GLU A 36 4.81 8.89 5.95
N GLU A 37 5.01 7.57 6.06
CA GLU A 37 6.10 6.86 5.40
C GLU A 37 5.99 6.95 3.86
N ILE A 38 4.81 6.64 3.30
CA ILE A 38 4.54 6.72 1.86
C ILE A 38 4.73 8.16 1.36
N LYS A 39 4.22 9.13 2.10
CA LYS A 39 4.41 10.55 1.78
C LYS A 39 5.89 10.93 1.81
N GLY A 40 6.63 10.48 2.83
CA GLY A 40 8.06 10.72 2.95
C GLY A 40 8.86 10.17 1.76
N TYR A 41 8.52 8.99 1.25
CA TYR A 41 9.15 8.46 0.03
C TYR A 41 8.82 9.30 -1.21
N ALA A 42 7.58 9.76 -1.33
CA ALA A 42 7.19 10.64 -2.44
C ALA A 42 7.93 11.99 -2.39
N ASP A 43 8.00 12.62 -1.22
CA ASP A 43 8.66 13.91 -1.01
C ASP A 43 10.18 13.83 -1.29
N ARG A 44 10.79 12.66 -1.10
CA ARG A 44 12.22 12.40 -1.37
C ARG A 44 12.49 11.86 -2.77
N ASN A 45 11.46 11.67 -3.60
CA ASN A 45 11.55 11.03 -4.92
C ASN A 45 12.15 9.60 -4.87
N GLU A 46 11.94 8.88 -3.77
CA GLU A 46 12.40 7.50 -3.58
C GLU A 46 11.39 6.52 -4.20
N MET A 47 11.26 6.55 -5.53
CA MET A 47 10.21 5.82 -6.27
C MET A 47 10.16 4.32 -5.95
N LYS A 48 11.32 3.65 -5.84
CA LYS A 48 11.38 2.23 -5.48
C LYS A 48 10.72 1.96 -4.13
N ASN A 49 11.11 2.71 -3.09
CA ASN A 49 10.57 2.55 -1.74
C ASN A 49 9.10 2.95 -1.66
N PHE A 50 8.67 3.96 -2.42
CA PHE A 50 7.27 4.34 -2.56
C PHE A 50 6.41 3.19 -3.10
N PHE A 51 6.84 2.56 -4.20
CA PHE A 51 6.16 1.40 -4.76
C PHE A 51 6.16 0.20 -3.79
N GLU A 52 7.30 -0.07 -3.15
CA GLU A 52 7.41 -1.14 -2.15
C GLU A 52 6.48 -0.91 -0.94
N ALA A 53 6.30 0.33 -0.51
CA ALA A 53 5.45 0.69 0.62
C ALA A 53 3.94 0.55 0.32
N ILE A 54 3.52 0.66 -0.94
CA ILE A 54 2.12 0.54 -1.38
C ILE A 54 1.76 -0.92 -1.74
N TYR A 55 2.62 -1.57 -2.53
CA TYR A 55 2.30 -2.87 -3.13
C TYR A 55 3.00 -4.05 -2.44
N GLY A 56 3.91 -3.79 -1.51
CA GLY A 56 4.78 -4.79 -0.92
C GLY A 56 6.09 -4.95 -1.70
N PRO A 57 6.94 -5.93 -1.31
CA PRO A 57 8.27 -6.10 -1.91
C PRO A 57 8.20 -6.16 -3.43
N TYR A 58 8.90 -5.23 -4.07
CA TYR A 58 8.98 -5.17 -5.51
C TYR A 58 9.89 -6.31 -5.97
N ILE A 59 9.28 -7.38 -6.49
CA ILE A 59 10.04 -8.40 -7.22
C ILE A 59 10.34 -7.79 -8.57
N GLU A 60 11.61 -7.42 -8.76
CA GLU A 60 12.17 -6.94 -10.02
C GLU A 60 12.12 -8.10 -11.03
N GLY A 61 10.92 -8.34 -11.57
CA GLY A 61 10.80 -9.02 -12.83
C GLY A 61 11.41 -8.08 -13.85
N ASN A 62 12.58 -8.43 -14.39
CA ASN A 62 13.05 -7.84 -15.64
C ASN A 62 11.90 -7.98 -16.64
N ALA A 63 11.12 -6.91 -16.82
CA ALA A 63 10.01 -6.85 -17.73
C ALA A 63 10.61 -6.75 -19.13
N ALA A 64 11.15 -7.87 -19.60
CA ALA A 64 11.59 -8.00 -20.97
C ALA A 64 10.33 -7.88 -21.83
N LEU A 65 10.16 -6.71 -22.45
CA LEU A 65 9.06 -6.47 -23.37
C LEU A 65 9.30 -7.23 -24.65
N LEU A 66 8.22 -7.73 -25.25
CA LEU A 66 8.31 -8.29 -26.59
C LEU A 66 8.38 -7.16 -27.63
N SER A 67 9.18 -7.41 -28.66
CA SER A 67 9.24 -6.61 -29.88
C SER A 67 7.86 -6.49 -30.56
N PRO A 68 7.67 -5.54 -31.49
CA PRO A 68 6.44 -5.38 -32.30
C PRO A 68 5.87 -6.67 -32.88
N ASP A 69 6.74 -7.53 -33.36
CA ASP A 69 6.45 -8.82 -33.97
C ASP A 69 6.36 -9.98 -32.97
N GLY A 70 6.56 -9.74 -31.67
CA GLY A 70 6.37 -10.73 -30.61
C GLY A 70 7.46 -11.80 -30.50
N THR A 71 8.53 -11.72 -31.28
CA THR A 71 9.56 -12.77 -31.40
C THR A 71 10.76 -12.55 -30.49
N THR A 72 11.07 -11.30 -30.16
CA THR A 72 12.34 -10.93 -29.50
C THR A 72 12.06 -10.23 -28.17
N LEU A 73 12.80 -10.65 -27.14
CA LEU A 73 12.79 -9.97 -25.84
C LEU A 73 13.72 -8.76 -25.88
N LEU A 74 13.14 -7.58 -25.70
CA LEU A 74 13.86 -6.32 -25.55
C LEU A 74 14.47 -6.28 -24.15
N ARG A 75 15.81 -6.23 -24.10
CA ARG A 75 16.59 -6.15 -22.85
C ARG A 75 17.27 -4.80 -22.66
N GLU A 76 17.46 -4.05 -23.74
CA GLU A 76 18.03 -2.71 -23.68
C GLU A 76 16.97 -1.68 -23.29
N GLU A 77 17.29 -0.84 -22.30
CA GLU A 77 16.38 0.18 -21.75
C GLU A 77 15.88 1.16 -22.83
N SER A 78 16.74 1.54 -23.78
CA SER A 78 16.38 2.40 -24.91
C SER A 78 15.31 1.77 -25.81
N GLN A 79 15.38 0.46 -26.03
CA GLN A 79 14.43 -0.29 -26.85
C GLN A 79 13.10 -0.46 -26.12
N ILE A 80 13.14 -0.72 -24.81
CA ILE A 80 11.96 -0.79 -23.93
C ILE A 80 11.23 0.56 -23.90
N LEU A 81 11.94 1.68 -23.72
CA LEU A 81 11.35 3.02 -23.71
C LEU A 81 10.72 3.39 -25.06
N LYS A 82 11.38 3.05 -26.18
CA LYS A 82 10.82 3.25 -27.52
C LYS A 82 9.52 2.46 -27.69
N ARG A 83 9.48 1.22 -27.22
CA ARG A 83 8.31 0.35 -27.29
C ARG A 83 7.12 0.90 -26.50
N TRP A 84 7.36 1.41 -25.29
CA TRP A 84 6.34 2.11 -24.51
C TRP A 84 5.80 3.34 -25.25
N ALA A 85 6.68 4.14 -25.83
CA ALA A 85 6.27 5.33 -26.59
C ALA A 85 5.44 5.00 -27.84
N GLU A 86 5.66 3.86 -28.49
CA GLU A 86 4.80 3.35 -29.57
C GLU A 86 3.42 2.93 -29.04
N HIS A 87 3.40 2.16 -27.95
CA HIS A 87 2.15 1.68 -27.33
C HIS A 87 1.24 2.84 -26.94
N PHE A 88 1.76 3.82 -26.18
CA PHE A 88 0.97 4.97 -25.74
C PHE A 88 0.54 5.89 -26.89
N ARG A 89 1.29 5.95 -28.00
CA ARG A 89 0.86 6.68 -29.20
C ARG A 89 -0.25 5.99 -29.98
N SER A 90 -0.33 4.66 -29.92
CA SER A 90 -1.39 3.89 -30.59
C SER A 90 -2.71 3.81 -29.82
N VAL A 91 -2.71 4.18 -28.54
CA VAL A 91 -3.88 4.13 -27.64
C VAL A 91 -4.66 5.46 -27.62
N HIS A 92 -4.19 6.47 -28.37
CA HIS A 92 -4.93 7.69 -28.71
C HIS A 92 -5.40 7.63 -30.16
#